data_AF-T0QKF0-F1
#
_entry.id   AF-T0QKF0-F1
#
_cell.length_a   1.000
_cell.length_b   1.000
_cell.length_c   1.000
_cell.angle_alpha   90.00
_cell.angle_beta   90.00
_cell.angle_gamma   90.00
#
_symmetry.space_group_name_H-M   'P 1'
#
loop_
_entity.id
_entity.type
_entity.pdbx_description
1 polymer ?
#
loop_
_entity_poly.entity_id
_entity_poly.type
_entity_poly.pdbx_seq_one_letter_code
_entity_poly.pdbx_strand_id
1 'polypeptide(L)'
;MQLALELEIVAARIVGHRTMVLATEKSPFVEYEIEITTPKGLVVCWKRFREFRILRHGLKRTSSGRLPSLPKRRWLCNLSTDTIAERKLMLNQFLSQLVANEALQWGIQIDATLAVLKRRRLSVDRKLLDSFTSTTLASPHWDLA
;
A
#
# COMPACT_ATOMS: atom_id res chain seq x y z
N MET A 1 -11.48 9.64 -16.44
CA MET A 1 -11.24 10.48 -15.25
C MET A 1 -9.79 10.34 -14.86
N GLN A 2 -9.04 11.43 -14.92
CA GLN A 2 -7.64 11.47 -14.50
C GLN A 2 -7.63 11.90 -13.02
N LEU A 3 -6.93 11.17 -12.15
CA LEU A 3 -6.77 11.58 -10.76
C LEU A 3 -6.07 12.93 -10.73
N ALA A 4 -6.62 13.90 -9.98
CA ALA A 4 -6.07 15.24 -9.92
C ALA A 4 -4.78 15.30 -9.08
N LEU A 5 -4.64 14.43 -8.08
CA LEU A 5 -3.51 14.41 -7.16
C LEU A 5 -3.12 12.97 -6.76
N GLU A 6 -1.82 12.68 -6.86
CA GLU A 6 -1.21 11.47 -6.34
C GLU A 6 -0.17 11.82 -5.26
N LEU A 7 -0.29 11.20 -4.08
CA LEU A 7 0.66 11.37 -2.97
C LEU A 7 1.40 10.06 -2.67
N GLU A 8 2.67 10.15 -2.29
CA GLU A 8 3.45 8.97 -1.89
C GLU A 8 3.05 8.48 -0.49
N ILE A 9 2.88 7.17 -0.34
CA ILE A 9 2.71 6.51 0.96
C ILE A 9 4.09 6.35 1.62
N VAL A 10 4.29 6.98 2.77
CA VAL A 10 5.48 6.80 3.62
C VAL A 10 5.19 5.80 4.74
N ALA A 11 4.01 5.88 5.35
CA ALA A 11 3.54 4.95 6.37
C ALA A 11 2.02 4.81 6.30
N ALA A 12 1.49 3.69 6.80
CA ALA A 12 0.06 3.48 6.92
C ALA A 12 -0.27 2.63 8.16
N ARG A 13 -1.30 3.03 8.91
CA ARG A 13 -1.75 2.31 10.12
C ARG A 13 -3.25 2.42 10.33
N ILE A 14 -3.83 1.42 10.96
CA ILE A 14 -5.20 1.41 11.48
C ILE A 14 -5.21 2.05 12.87
N VAL A 15 -5.96 3.14 13.02
CA VAL A 15 -6.11 3.85 14.31
C VAL A 15 -7.48 3.61 14.94
N GLY A 16 -8.53 3.62 14.13
CA GLY A 16 -9.91 3.53 14.56
C GLY A 16 -10.68 2.39 13.90
N HIS A 17 -11.93 2.24 14.31
CA HIS A 17 -12.93 1.44 13.62
C HIS A 17 -14.32 2.01 13.88
N ARG A 18 -15.27 1.73 12.99
CA ARG A 18 -16.69 2.05 13.17
C ARG A 18 -17.55 0.92 12.63
N THR A 19 -18.67 0.67 13.30
CA THR A 19 -19.70 -0.24 12.80
C THR A 19 -20.68 0.56 11.96
N MET A 20 -20.88 0.14 10.72
CA MET A 20 -21.77 0.75 9.76
C MET A 20 -22.98 -0.15 9.52
N VAL A 21 -24.13 0.48 9.34
CA VAL A 21 -25.37 -0.15 8.90
C VAL A 21 -25.84 0.62 7.68
N LEU A 22 -25.86 -0.03 6.51
CA LEU A 22 -26.42 0.57 5.30
C LEU A 22 -27.85 0.08 5.15
N ALA A 23 -28.78 0.96 4.79
CA ALA A 23 -30.18 0.59 4.53
C ALA A 23 -30.31 -0.49 3.43
N THR A 24 -29.33 -0.58 2.54
CA THR A 24 -29.27 -1.53 1.42
C THR A 24 -28.54 -2.84 1.75
N GLU A 25 -27.80 -2.92 2.86
CA GLU A 25 -27.10 -4.16 3.27
C GLU A 25 -27.90 -4.88 4.36
N LYS A 26 -28.00 -6.21 4.24
CA LYS A 26 -28.76 -7.05 5.19
C LYS A 26 -28.09 -7.18 6.56
N SER A 27 -26.84 -6.77 6.70
CA SER A 27 -26.07 -6.93 7.93
C SER A 27 -25.11 -5.78 8.17
N PRO A 28 -24.83 -5.45 9.46
CA PRO A 28 -23.79 -4.48 9.79
C PRO A 28 -22.42 -4.95 9.28
N PHE A 29 -21.53 -3.99 9.03
CA PHE A 29 -20.13 -4.24 8.72
C PHE A 29 -19.22 -3.25 9.44
N VAL A 30 -17.93 -3.56 9.45
CA VAL A 30 -16.91 -2.70 10.09
C VAL A 30 -16.06 -2.03 9.03
N GLU A 31 -15.89 -0.73 9.20
CA GLU A 31 -14.86 0.06 8.54
C GLU A 31 -13.72 0.35 9.51
N TYR A 32 -12.51 0.35 8.98
CA TYR A 32 -11.30 0.66 9.70
C TYR A 32 -10.78 2.00 9.23
N GLU A 33 -10.46 2.86 10.18
CA GLU A 33 -9.84 4.15 9.91
C GLU A 33 -8.35 3.95 9.67
N ILE A 34 -7.91 4.33 8.48
CA ILE A 34 -6.52 4.26 8.05
C ILE A 34 -5.94 5.66 8.08
N GLU A 35 -4.90 5.85 8.88
CA GLU A 35 -4.00 6.98 8.76
C GLU A 35 -2.86 6.65 7.81
N ILE A 36 -2.66 7.50 6.81
CA ILE A 36 -1.59 7.39 5.82
C ILE A 36 -0.70 8.63 5.92
N THR A 37 0.55 8.43 6.30
CA THR A 37 1.56 9.47 6.29
C THR A 37 2.09 9.64 4.87
N THR A 38 2.09 10.87 4.38
CA THR A 38 2.68 11.27 3.10
C THR A 38 3.71 12.39 3.34
N PRO A 39 4.61 12.67 2.38
CA PRO A 39 5.53 13.80 2.52
C PRO A 39 4.83 15.16 2.63
N LYS A 40 3.57 15.26 2.17
CA LYS A 40 2.77 16.50 2.21
C LYS A 40 1.82 16.57 3.42
N GLY A 41 1.90 15.61 4.33
CA GLY A 41 1.06 15.55 5.53
C GLY A 41 0.29 14.23 5.67
N LEU A 42 -0.71 14.26 6.55
CA LEU A 42 -1.53 13.10 6.91
C LEU A 42 -2.79 13.03 6.04
N VAL A 43 -3.09 11.83 5.53
CA VAL A 43 -4.35 11.52 4.85
C VAL A 43 -5.08 10.45 5.65
N VAL A 44 -6.38 10.63 5.88
CA VAL A 44 -7.23 9.65 6.59
C VAL A 44 -8.30 9.13 5.66
N CYS A 45 -8.54 7.81 5.67
CA CYS A 45 -9.68 7.22 4.96
C CYS A 45 -10.27 6.02 5.71
N TRP A 46 -11.49 5.66 5.36
CA TRP A 46 -12.22 4.53 5.94
C TRP A 46 -12.34 3.41 4.91
N LYS A 47 -11.98 2.17 5.32
CA LYS A 47 -12.01 1.00 4.43
C LYS A 47 -12.57 -0.23 5.12
N ARG A 48 -13.30 -1.04 4.37
CA ARG A 48 -13.82 -2.34 4.84
C ARG A 48 -12.73 -3.41 4.74
N PHE A 49 -12.82 -4.45 5.58
CA PHE A 49 -11.88 -5.58 5.52
C PHE A 49 -11.76 -6.22 4.12
N ARG A 50 -12.86 -6.23 3.35
CA ARG A 50 -12.87 -6.76 1.97
C ARG A 50 -11.91 -6.03 1.04
N GLU A 51 -11.70 -4.73 1.21
CA GLU A 51 -10.81 -3.93 0.35
C GLU A 51 -9.35 -4.34 0.54
N PHE A 52 -8.89 -4.61 1.76
CA PHE A 52 -7.55 -5.15 2.01
C PHE A 52 -7.33 -6.52 1.34
N ARG A 53 -8.38 -7.36 1.30
CA ARG A 53 -8.31 -8.65 0.61
C ARG A 53 -8.21 -8.48 -0.91
N ILE A 54 -8.95 -7.55 -1.48
CA ILE A 54 -8.86 -7.19 -2.91
C ILE A 54 -7.45 -6.69 -3.21
N LEU A 55 -6.90 -5.80 -2.38
CA LEU A 55 -5.54 -5.30 -2.49
C LEU A 55 -4.50 -6.44 -2.50
N ARG A 56 -4.53 -7.33 -1.49
CA ARG A 56 -3.62 -8.48 -1.43
C ARG A 56 -3.77 -9.40 -2.65
N HIS A 57 -5.00 -9.62 -3.12
CA HIS A 57 -5.23 -10.42 -4.31
C HIS A 57 -4.67 -9.74 -5.56
N GLY A 58 -4.82 -8.42 -5.71
CA GLY A 58 -4.23 -7.65 -6.78
C GLY A 58 -2.71 -7.79 -6.80
N LEU A 59 -2.08 -7.59 -5.63
CA LEU A 59 -0.64 -7.79 -5.45
C LEU A 59 -0.18 -9.20 -5.84
N LYS A 60 -0.95 -10.24 -5.52
CA LYS A 60 -0.60 -11.63 -5.88
C LYS A 60 -0.49 -11.83 -7.39
N ARG A 61 -1.22 -11.04 -8.18
CA ARG A 61 -1.17 -11.11 -9.66
C ARG A 61 0.01 -10.33 -10.24
N THR A 62 0.52 -9.33 -9.53
CA THR A 62 1.53 -8.40 -10.05
C THR A 62 2.92 -8.59 -9.45
N SER A 63 3.04 -9.34 -8.35
CA SER A 63 4.32 -9.62 -7.69
C SER A 63 4.62 -11.11 -7.63
N SER A 64 5.86 -11.49 -7.93
CA SER A 64 6.39 -12.85 -7.73
C SER A 64 6.90 -13.11 -6.31
N GLY A 65 6.99 -12.07 -5.47
CA GLY A 65 7.53 -12.14 -4.11
C GLY A 65 6.54 -12.66 -3.06
N ARG A 66 7.06 -13.00 -1.88
CA ARG A 66 6.25 -13.39 -0.72
C ARG A 66 5.43 -12.19 -0.24
N LEU A 67 4.10 -12.33 -0.27
CA LEU A 67 3.19 -11.30 0.22
C LEU A 67 2.88 -11.46 1.72
N PRO A 68 2.68 -10.33 2.43
CA PRO A 68 2.17 -10.32 3.80
C PRO A 68 0.90 -11.17 3.95
N SER A 69 0.75 -11.81 5.11
CA SER A 69 -0.46 -12.55 5.45
C SER A 69 -1.61 -11.57 5.75
N LEU A 70 -2.84 -11.98 5.43
CA LEU A 70 -4.05 -11.33 5.91
C LEU A 70 -4.82 -12.30 6.80
N PRO A 71 -5.68 -11.81 7.71
CA PRO A 71 -6.60 -12.66 8.45
C PRO A 71 -7.37 -13.59 7.50
N LYS A 72 -7.47 -14.87 7.86
CA LYS A 72 -8.34 -15.80 7.13
C LYS A 72 -9.78 -15.30 7.21
N ARG A 73 -10.54 -15.53 6.14
CA ARG A 73 -11.98 -15.25 6.15
C ARG A 73 -12.64 -16.14 7.20
N ARG A 74 -13.07 -15.55 8.31
CA ARG A 74 -14.07 -16.18 9.18
C ARG A 74 -15.38 -16.20 8.39
N TRP A 75 -15.97 -17.38 8.21
CA TRP A 75 -17.19 -17.55 7.42
C TRP A 75 -18.42 -16.97 8.12
N LEU A 76 -18.37 -16.86 9.45
CA LEU A 76 -19.34 -16.16 10.25
C LEU A 76 -18.87 -14.71 10.47
N CYS A 77 -19.76 -13.77 10.16
CA CYS A 77 -19.54 -12.33 10.29
C CYS A 77 -19.54 -11.94 11.78
N ASN A 78 -18.60 -12.45 12.55
CA ASN A 78 -18.43 -12.08 13.95
C ASN A 78 -17.86 -10.65 14.01
N LEU A 79 -18.66 -9.73 14.54
CA LEU A 79 -18.29 -8.33 14.79
C LEU A 79 -18.05 -8.07 16.29
N SER A 80 -17.71 -9.11 17.06
CA SER A 80 -17.31 -8.93 18.45
C SER A 80 -16.08 -8.02 18.55
N THR A 81 -15.97 -7.32 19.68
CA THR A 81 -14.82 -6.46 20.01
C THR A 81 -13.49 -7.19 19.82
N ASP A 82 -13.40 -8.45 20.27
CA ASP A 82 -12.19 -9.27 20.12
C ASP A 82 -11.84 -9.55 18.65
N THR A 83 -12.85 -9.88 17.84
CA THR A 83 -12.63 -10.13 16.40
C THR A 83 -12.18 -8.87 15.68
N ILE A 84 -12.72 -7.71 16.06
CA ILE A 84 -12.32 -6.41 15.52
C ILE A 84 -10.88 -6.07 15.96
N ALA A 85 -10.55 -6.26 17.24
CA ALA A 85 -9.22 -5.99 17.78
C ALA A 85 -8.13 -6.86 17.12
N GLU A 86 -8.38 -8.16 16.99
CA GLU A 86 -7.49 -9.09 16.28
C GLU A 86 -7.28 -8.64 14.82
N ARG A 87 -8.36 -8.27 14.12
CA ARG A 87 -8.25 -7.74 12.76
C ARG A 87 -7.46 -6.45 12.69
N LYS A 88 -7.66 -5.50 13.61
CA LYS A 88 -6.85 -4.27 13.67
C LYS A 88 -5.36 -4.60 13.79
N LEU A 89 -4.99 -5.51 14.69
CA LEU A 89 -3.60 -5.94 14.87
C LEU A 89 -3.01 -6.51 13.57
N MET A 90 -3.71 -7.45 12.95
CA MET A 90 -3.24 -8.09 11.72
C MET A 90 -3.23 -7.15 10.51
N LEU A 91 -4.19 -6.21 10.41
CA LEU A 91 -4.20 -5.19 9.36
C LEU A 91 -3.04 -4.22 9.52
N ASN A 92 -2.70 -3.83 10.75
CA ASN A 92 -1.50 -3.03 11.02
C ASN A 92 -0.22 -3.77 10.62
N GLN A 93 -0.07 -5.04 10.99
CA GLN A 93 1.06 -5.85 10.55
C GLN A 93 1.13 -5.96 9.02
N PHE A 94 -0.01 -6.17 8.36
CA PHE A 94 -0.11 -6.22 6.91
C PHE A 94 0.34 -4.91 6.25
N LEU A 95 -0.17 -3.76 6.70
CA LEU A 95 0.20 -2.45 6.17
C LEU A 95 1.69 -2.15 6.35
N SER A 96 2.23 -2.38 7.56
CA SER A 96 3.66 -2.17 7.83
C SER A 96 4.55 -2.99 6.91
N GLN A 97 4.21 -4.26 6.68
CA GLN A 97 4.98 -5.11 5.76
C GLN A 97 4.82 -4.70 4.28
N LEU A 98 3.65 -4.22 3.87
CA LEU A 98 3.43 -3.70 2.51
C LEU A 98 4.22 -2.42 2.23
N VAL A 99 4.32 -1.53 3.23
CA VAL A 99 5.10 -0.30 3.13
C VAL A 99 6.60 -0.63 3.07
N ALA A 100 7.07 -1.51 3.96
CA ALA A 100 8.49 -1.87 4.03
C ALA A 100 9.00 -2.67 2.83
N ASN A 101 8.13 -3.38 2.10
CA ASN A 101 8.56 -4.20 0.96
C ASN A 101 8.76 -3.34 -0.29
N GLU A 102 10.01 -2.98 -0.58
CA GLU A 102 10.43 -2.12 -1.70
C GLU A 102 9.99 -2.63 -3.09
N ALA A 103 9.89 -3.96 -3.26
CA ALA A 103 9.54 -4.57 -4.53
C ALA A 103 8.06 -4.42 -4.92
N LEU A 104 7.18 -4.11 -3.96
CA LEU A 104 5.74 -3.99 -4.21
C LEU A 104 5.36 -2.62 -4.78
N GLN A 105 4.30 -2.58 -5.57
CA GLN A 105 3.64 -1.35 -5.96
C GLN A 105 2.16 -1.49 -5.69
N TRP A 106 1.59 -0.48 -5.02
CA TRP A 106 0.18 -0.47 -4.66
C TRP A 106 -0.30 0.94 -4.33
N GLY A 107 -1.60 1.10 -4.10
CA GLY A 107 -2.16 2.36 -3.68
C GLY A 107 -3.56 2.21 -3.11
N ILE A 108 -4.06 3.30 -2.57
CA ILE A 108 -5.43 3.43 -2.07
C ILE A 108 -6.03 4.67 -2.72
N GLN A 109 -7.16 4.49 -3.41
CA GLN A 109 -7.97 5.60 -3.85
C GLN A 109 -8.74 6.16 -2.66
N ILE A 110 -8.54 7.44 -2.38
CA ILE A 110 -9.21 8.17 -1.28
C ILE A 110 -10.57 8.64 -1.77
N ASP A 111 -10.59 9.33 -2.92
CA ASP A 111 -11.80 9.82 -3.58
C ASP A 111 -11.59 9.96 -5.10
N ALA A 112 -12.47 10.71 -5.77
CA ALA A 112 -12.43 10.95 -7.22
C ALA A 112 -11.19 11.74 -7.68
N THR A 113 -10.56 12.48 -6.79
CA THR A 113 -9.50 13.45 -7.05
C THR A 113 -8.15 13.06 -6.45
N LEU A 114 -8.15 12.27 -5.37
CA LEU A 114 -6.96 11.91 -4.61
C LEU A 114 -6.72 10.41 -4.55
N ALA A 115 -5.49 10.00 -4.85
CA ALA A 115 -4.97 8.69 -4.52
C ALA A 115 -3.64 8.78 -3.78
N VAL A 116 -3.40 7.81 -2.91
CA VAL A 116 -2.10 7.59 -2.25
C VAL A 116 -1.46 6.35 -2.83
N LEU A 117 -0.19 6.42 -3.20
CA LEU A 117 0.52 5.38 -3.92
C LEU A 117 1.86 5.04 -3.25
N LYS A 118 2.15 3.75 -3.16
CA LYS A 118 3.48 3.22 -2.89
C LYS A 118 4.05 2.70 -4.20
N ARG A 119 5.11 3.33 -4.71
CA ARG A 119 5.80 2.91 -5.94
C ARG A 119 6.84 1.84 -5.64
N ARG A 120 7.13 0.99 -6.62
CA ARG A 120 8.25 0.05 -6.52
C ARG A 120 9.55 0.84 -6.50
N ARG A 121 10.42 0.57 -5.53
CA ARG A 121 11.80 1.04 -5.58
C ARG A 121 12.61 -0.09 -6.21
N LEU A 122 13.08 0.13 -7.43
CA LEU A 122 14.01 -0.80 -8.05
C LEU A 122 15.34 -0.60 -7.30
N SER A 123 15.74 -1.60 -6.52
CA SER A 123 17.13 -1.70 -6.08
C SER A 123 17.96 -1.86 -7.34
N VAL A 124 18.60 -0.79 -7.79
CA VAL A 124 19.68 -0.91 -8.76
C VAL A 124 20.78 -1.69 -8.06
N ASP A 125 21.18 -2.83 -8.61
CA ASP A 125 22.30 -3.57 -8.05
C ASP A 125 23.52 -2.64 -8.08
N ARG A 126 24.04 -2.29 -6.91
CA ARG A 126 25.09 -1.29 -6.77
C ARG A 126 26.33 -1.71 -7.55
N LYS A 127 26.56 -3.03 -7.69
CA LYS A 127 27.61 -3.60 -8.56
C LYS A 127 27.41 -3.30 -10.04
N LEU A 128 26.17 -3.28 -10.53
CA LEU A 128 25.87 -2.88 -11.91
C LEU A 128 26.08 -1.37 -12.07
N LEU A 129 25.65 -0.56 -11.11
CA LEU A 129 25.86 0.88 -11.16
C LEU A 129 27.37 1.23 -11.16
N ASP A 130 28.16 0.56 -10.31
CA ASP A 130 29.62 0.71 -10.24
C ASP A 130 30.31 0.30 -11.56
N SER A 131 29.76 -0.71 -12.26
CA SER A 131 30.24 -1.14 -13.58
C SER A 131 29.93 -0.12 -14.70
N PHE A 132 28.79 0.58 -14.60
CA PHE A 132 28.46 1.67 -15.53
C PHE A 132 29.32 2.91 -15.28
N THR A 133 29.61 3.26 -14.03
CA THR A 133 30.53 4.36 -13.71
C THR A 133 31.99 4.06 -14.01
N SER A 134 32.37 2.77 -14.07
CA SER A 134 33.71 2.34 -14.53
C SER A 134 33.85 2.41 -16.04
N THR A 135 32.74 2.47 -16.78
CA THR A 135 32.74 2.77 -18.20
C THR A 135 32.55 4.28 -18.36
N THR A 136 33.56 5.06 -17.97
CA THR A 136 33.74 6.39 -18.57
C THR A 136 33.75 6.17 -20.08
N LEU A 137 32.66 6.49 -20.76
CA LEU A 137 32.67 6.84 -22.17
C LEU A 137 33.76 7.90 -22.28
N ALA A 138 34.94 7.49 -22.76
CA ALA A 138 36.03 8.40 -23.04
C ALA A 138 35.41 9.56 -23.82
N SER A 139 35.45 10.76 -23.23
CA SER A 139 35.06 11.96 -23.96
C SER A 139 35.87 11.93 -25.26
N PRO A 140 35.24 12.08 -26.44
CA PRO A 140 36.01 12.19 -27.67
C PRO A 140 36.90 13.41 -27.48
N HIS A 141 38.18 13.13 -27.28
CA HIS A 141 39.24 14.10 -27.42
C HIS A 141 39.21 14.51 -28.89
N TRP A 142 38.56 15.63 -29.16
CA TRP A 142 38.75 16.32 -30.42
C TRP A 142 40.09 17.02 -30.29
N ASP A 143 41.17 16.42 -30.80
CA ASP A 143 42.40 17.15 -31.11
C ASP A 143 42.00 18.26 -32.07
N LEU A 144 41.99 19.49 -31.59
CA LEU A 144 42.02 20.64 -32.46
C LEU A 144 43.47 20.82 -32.90
N ALA A 145 43.61 20.84 -34.24
CA ALA A 145 44.82 20.90 -35.07
C ALA A 145 45.98 21.77 -34.56
#